data_AF-A0A496SRY0-F1
#
_entry.id   AF-A0A496SRY0-F1
#
_cell.length_a   1.000
_cell.length_b   1.000
_cell.length_c   1.000
_cell.angle_alpha   90.00
_cell.angle_beta   90.00
_cell.angle_gamma   90.00
#
_symmetry.space_group_name_H-M   'P 1'
#
loop_
_entity.id
_entity.type
_entity.pdbx_description
1 polymer ?
#
loop_
_entity_poly.entity_id
_entity_poly.type
_entity_poly.pdbx_seq_one_letter_code
_entity_poly.pdbx_strand_id
1 'polypeptide(L)'
;MKINGVIDFHVHITRGLDDCRTMVEAARRSGIDLICVSSLGDKGYIHNPSPDQFRSANDYVLRAMDEFPNRVIGFCYLNPNYPDESIEEMDRCILKGGMRGVKLWVACKASDPKLDGIVRRAMELDVPILQHSFNKSTGNLPNESRPEDVAELARRFPRAKIVMAHLHGNGYRGVAEVADLKNVFIDLCGSDPESGLVEYAVEVLGADRLIFGSDAPGRNPSVQMGKVLGADISEDEKGRILRHNAARLLKLDGGDVKLPRHVRLSYPNAVDVNAYLGEYPFRPILYRSAQELVEQMRRYGISQAWVSPIRAIFEDDPRESNRELLNEIARYPQLKPVAVINPAMANWRSAFEEAVRSGIHAIKLHPNYHRYSLSSSRASELLNEAGRAGVVVIIQLRIQDERTQNPAMIVGDSDVDQAIDAVKDAPRTRIILGGVKWSELVRIAPAIRSSPNLWIDISSLERVDELREAAKMVGSEKLLFGTHAPFYYIASAVFKVEMSNISEAKRREILASEIAPY
;
A
#
# COMPACT_ATOMS: atom_id res chain seq x y z
N MET A 1 -30.59 7.04 -1.73
CA MET A 1 -30.16 5.63 -1.55
C MET A 1 -29.62 5.52 -0.14
N LYS A 2 -30.24 4.73 0.74
CA LYS A 2 -29.71 4.48 2.09
C LYS A 2 -28.48 3.59 1.97
N ILE A 3 -27.34 4.12 2.39
CA ILE A 3 -26.07 3.38 2.48
C ILE A 3 -25.86 3.01 3.95
N ASN A 4 -25.18 1.92 4.27
CA ASN A 4 -24.91 1.53 5.66
C ASN A 4 -23.42 1.21 5.92
N GLY A 5 -22.56 1.24 4.90
CA GLY A 5 -21.16 0.79 4.94
C GLY A 5 -20.19 1.73 4.22
N VAL A 6 -19.00 1.22 3.87
CA VAL A 6 -17.87 2.02 3.38
C VAL A 6 -18.08 2.48 1.92
N ILE A 7 -17.60 3.68 1.58
CA ILE A 7 -17.56 4.20 0.20
C ILE A 7 -16.10 4.33 -0.23
N ASP A 8 -15.70 3.55 -1.23
CA ASP A 8 -14.41 3.70 -1.89
C ASP A 8 -14.53 4.76 -2.99
N PHE A 9 -13.88 5.90 -2.79
CA PHE A 9 -14.01 7.06 -3.68
C PHE A 9 -13.12 6.99 -4.93
N HIS A 10 -12.23 6.01 -5.01
CA HIS A 10 -11.24 5.95 -6.10
C HIS A 10 -10.98 4.51 -6.52
N VAL A 11 -11.69 4.09 -7.57
CA VAL A 11 -11.51 2.79 -8.24
C VAL A 11 -11.40 2.98 -9.75
N HIS A 12 -10.52 2.19 -10.36
CA HIS A 12 -10.35 2.11 -11.79
C HIS A 12 -10.88 0.78 -12.34
N ILE A 13 -11.51 0.82 -13.52
CA ILE A 13 -11.92 -0.36 -14.28
C ILE A 13 -11.41 -0.29 -15.71
N THR A 14 -11.16 -1.44 -16.33
CA THR A 14 -10.87 -1.57 -17.76
C THR A 14 -11.66 -2.74 -18.36
N ARG A 15 -11.74 -2.87 -19.69
CA ARG A 15 -12.43 -4.01 -20.33
C ARG A 15 -11.62 -5.32 -20.28
N GLY A 16 -10.46 -5.31 -19.62
CA GLY A 16 -9.51 -6.42 -19.53
C GLY A 16 -9.65 -7.25 -18.25
N LEU A 17 -8.51 -7.55 -17.62
CA LEU A 17 -8.43 -8.36 -16.39
C LEU A 17 -8.94 -7.63 -15.13
N ASP A 18 -9.10 -6.32 -15.20
CA ASP A 18 -9.52 -5.48 -14.09
C ASP A 18 -10.94 -4.92 -14.36
N ASP A 19 -11.86 -5.84 -14.62
CA ASP A 19 -13.24 -5.52 -14.95
C ASP A 19 -14.05 -5.07 -13.73
N CYS A 20 -15.18 -4.41 -13.98
CA CYS A 20 -16.02 -3.89 -12.90
C CYS A 20 -16.55 -5.00 -11.98
N ARG A 21 -16.85 -6.19 -12.51
CA ARG A 21 -17.38 -7.31 -11.74
C ARG A 21 -16.38 -7.78 -10.68
N THR A 22 -15.11 -7.89 -11.05
CA THR A 22 -14.01 -8.25 -10.14
C THR A 22 -13.87 -7.20 -9.03
N MET A 23 -13.95 -5.92 -9.37
CA MET A 23 -13.88 -4.82 -8.39
C MET A 23 -15.07 -4.85 -7.42
N VAL A 24 -16.30 -5.04 -7.91
CA VAL A 24 -17.50 -5.13 -7.07
C VAL A 24 -17.43 -6.32 -6.11
N GLU A 25 -16.91 -7.46 -6.56
CA GLU A 25 -16.76 -8.67 -5.75
C GLU A 25 -15.68 -8.48 -4.67
N ALA A 26 -14.55 -7.86 -5.01
CA ALA A 26 -13.51 -7.49 -4.05
C ALA A 26 -14.00 -6.47 -3.01
N ALA A 27 -14.73 -5.44 -3.44
CA ALA A 27 -15.38 -4.48 -2.57
C ALA A 27 -16.37 -5.16 -1.61
N ARG A 28 -17.23 -6.05 -2.13
CA ARG A 28 -18.20 -6.80 -1.32
C ARG A 28 -17.52 -7.62 -0.22
N ARG A 29 -16.45 -8.36 -0.55
CA ARG A 29 -15.68 -9.15 0.44
C ARG A 29 -15.05 -8.27 1.52
N SER A 30 -14.62 -7.07 1.14
CA SER A 30 -13.98 -6.12 2.06
C SER A 30 -14.97 -5.32 2.90
N GLY A 31 -16.29 -5.50 2.72
CA GLY A 31 -17.32 -4.70 3.41
C GLY A 31 -17.51 -3.29 2.84
N ILE A 32 -17.13 -3.08 1.57
CA ILE A 32 -17.32 -1.82 0.85
C ILE A 32 -18.66 -1.87 0.11
N ASP A 33 -19.55 -0.93 0.42
CA ASP A 33 -20.90 -0.85 -0.13
C ASP A 33 -20.90 -0.23 -1.52
N LEU A 34 -20.16 0.86 -1.70
CA LEU A 34 -20.12 1.62 -2.95
C LEU A 34 -18.69 1.84 -3.41
N ILE A 35 -18.48 1.72 -4.71
CA ILE A 35 -17.25 2.07 -5.39
C ILE A 35 -17.50 3.21 -6.38
N CYS A 36 -16.68 4.26 -6.32
CA CYS A 36 -16.66 5.34 -7.27
C CYS A 36 -15.65 5.00 -8.38
N VAL A 37 -16.17 4.76 -9.57
CA VAL A 37 -15.45 4.09 -10.64
C VAL A 37 -15.22 5.04 -11.81
N SER A 38 -13.97 5.04 -12.30
CA SER A 38 -13.60 5.69 -13.56
C SER A 38 -12.82 4.70 -14.45
N SER A 39 -12.96 4.81 -15.76
CA SER A 39 -12.11 4.08 -16.72
C SER A 39 -11.13 5.08 -17.32
N LEU A 40 -9.83 4.80 -17.23
CA LEU A 40 -8.78 5.63 -17.84
C LEU A 40 -8.39 5.16 -19.25
N GLY A 41 -9.14 4.21 -19.81
CA GLY A 41 -8.95 3.64 -21.13
C GLY A 41 -9.40 2.18 -21.23
N ASP A 42 -9.55 1.69 -22.46
CA ASP A 42 -10.21 0.42 -22.71
C ASP A 42 -9.35 -0.81 -22.34
N LYS A 43 -8.03 -0.72 -22.59
CA LYS A 43 -7.05 -1.81 -22.40
C LYS A 43 -5.95 -1.45 -21.39
N GLY A 44 -6.15 -0.40 -20.61
CA GLY A 44 -5.15 0.19 -19.73
C GLY A 44 -5.27 1.70 -19.69
N TYR A 45 -4.35 2.36 -18.98
CA TYR A 45 -4.42 3.80 -18.75
C TYR A 45 -3.78 4.58 -19.91
N ILE A 46 -4.53 5.49 -20.52
CA ILE A 46 -4.08 6.30 -21.65
C ILE A 46 -3.72 7.70 -21.15
N HIS A 47 -2.45 8.10 -21.31
CA HIS A 47 -1.93 9.35 -20.75
C HIS A 47 -2.60 10.60 -21.34
N ASN A 48 -2.92 10.59 -22.64
CA ASN A 48 -3.55 11.70 -23.36
C ASN A 48 -4.62 11.17 -24.33
N PRO A 49 -5.81 10.78 -23.84
CA PRO A 49 -6.83 10.13 -24.66
C PRO A 49 -7.53 11.11 -25.61
N SER A 50 -7.82 10.69 -26.84
CA SER A 50 -8.68 11.46 -27.75
C SER A 50 -10.14 11.50 -27.26
N PRO A 51 -11.01 12.37 -27.83
CA PRO A 51 -12.44 12.36 -27.54
C PRO A 51 -13.10 11.00 -27.65
N ASP A 52 -12.84 10.25 -28.72
CA ASP A 52 -13.41 8.92 -28.90
C ASP A 52 -12.92 7.93 -27.83
N GLN A 53 -11.68 8.06 -27.38
CA GLN A 53 -11.10 7.18 -26.36
C GLN A 53 -11.70 7.43 -24.98
N PHE A 54 -11.82 8.68 -24.53
CA PHE A 54 -12.45 8.95 -23.23
C PHE A 54 -13.97 8.71 -23.28
N ARG A 55 -14.64 8.93 -24.43
CA ARG A 55 -16.05 8.55 -24.62
C ARG A 55 -16.25 7.05 -24.51
N SER A 56 -15.41 6.25 -25.16
CA SER A 56 -15.44 4.78 -25.04
C SER A 56 -15.19 4.32 -23.60
N ALA A 57 -14.27 4.96 -22.89
CA ALA A 57 -14.00 4.67 -21.49
C ALA A 57 -15.21 4.98 -20.59
N ASN A 58 -15.84 6.14 -20.78
CA ASN A 58 -17.05 6.54 -20.05
C ASN A 58 -18.26 5.66 -20.37
N ASP A 59 -18.42 5.22 -21.63
CA ASP A 59 -19.48 4.27 -22.01
C ASP A 59 -19.35 2.95 -21.27
N TYR A 60 -18.13 2.52 -20.97
CA TYR A 60 -17.92 1.33 -20.15
C TYR A 60 -18.37 1.54 -18.70
N VAL A 61 -18.10 2.73 -18.14
CA VAL A 61 -18.56 3.08 -16.79
C VAL A 61 -20.09 3.19 -16.74
N LEU A 62 -20.74 3.77 -17.75
CA LEU A 62 -22.22 3.80 -17.84
C LEU A 62 -22.81 2.38 -17.85
N ARG A 63 -22.26 1.47 -18.67
CA ARG A 63 -22.69 0.07 -18.68
C ARG A 63 -22.48 -0.61 -17.32
N ALA A 64 -21.37 -0.33 -16.65
CA ALA A 64 -21.10 -0.86 -15.32
C ALA A 64 -22.09 -0.33 -14.26
N MET A 65 -22.52 0.93 -14.38
CA MET A 65 -23.57 1.49 -13.53
C MET A 65 -24.91 0.80 -13.77
N ASP A 66 -25.27 0.50 -15.03
CA ASP A 66 -26.50 -0.24 -15.36
C ASP A 66 -26.45 -1.68 -14.85
N GLU A 67 -25.29 -2.33 -14.93
CA GLU A 67 -25.07 -3.70 -14.45
C GLU A 67 -25.08 -3.78 -12.90
N PHE A 68 -24.62 -2.73 -12.22
CA PHE A 68 -24.45 -2.68 -10.76
C PHE A 68 -25.01 -1.39 -10.11
N PRO A 69 -26.31 -1.08 -10.28
CA PRO A 69 -26.89 0.25 -9.99
C PRO A 69 -26.88 0.67 -8.51
N ASN A 70 -26.68 -0.28 -7.60
CA ASN A 70 -26.60 -0.04 -6.15
C ASN A 70 -25.19 -0.28 -5.58
N ARG A 71 -24.18 -0.44 -6.44
CA ARG A 71 -22.79 -0.70 -6.01
C ARG A 71 -21.79 0.24 -6.69
N VAL A 72 -22.12 0.76 -7.87
CA VAL A 72 -21.20 1.56 -8.69
C VAL A 72 -21.73 2.98 -8.85
N ILE A 73 -20.86 3.94 -8.58
CA ILE A 73 -21.06 5.35 -8.91
C ILE A 73 -20.03 5.73 -9.97
N GLY A 74 -20.47 6.15 -11.16
CA GLY A 74 -19.56 6.53 -12.23
C GLY A 74 -18.96 7.92 -12.06
N PHE A 75 -17.67 8.04 -12.39
CA PHE A 75 -16.94 9.30 -12.53
C PHE A 75 -16.52 9.48 -13.99
N CYS A 76 -16.86 10.62 -14.57
CA CYS A 76 -16.62 10.95 -15.96
C CYS A 76 -15.14 11.29 -16.16
N TYR A 77 -14.43 10.48 -16.94
CA TYR A 77 -13.04 10.74 -17.31
C TYR A 77 -12.99 11.69 -18.51
N LEU A 78 -12.20 12.76 -18.37
CA LEU A 78 -12.11 13.84 -19.34
C LEU A 78 -10.65 14.15 -19.69
N ASN A 79 -10.43 14.84 -20.82
CA ASN A 79 -9.12 15.31 -21.23
C ASN A 79 -9.13 16.83 -21.48
N PRO A 80 -8.47 17.64 -20.63
CA PRO A 80 -8.43 19.10 -20.79
C PRO A 80 -7.79 19.58 -22.10
N ASN A 81 -7.04 18.75 -22.83
CA ASN A 81 -6.56 19.11 -24.17
C ASN A 81 -7.69 19.22 -25.22
N TYR A 82 -8.91 18.78 -24.89
CA TYR A 82 -10.13 18.86 -25.69
C TYR A 82 -11.26 19.47 -24.84
N PRO A 83 -11.21 20.77 -24.53
CA PRO A 83 -12.08 21.38 -23.53
C PRO A 83 -13.57 21.36 -23.91
N ASP A 84 -13.89 21.63 -25.18
CA ASP A 84 -15.27 21.66 -25.66
C ASP A 84 -15.87 20.24 -25.64
N GLU A 85 -15.16 19.26 -26.19
CA GLU A 85 -15.60 17.86 -26.18
C GLU A 85 -15.67 17.29 -24.76
N SER A 86 -14.82 17.76 -23.84
CA SER A 86 -14.88 17.37 -22.44
C SER A 86 -16.11 17.93 -21.73
N ILE A 87 -16.52 19.16 -22.04
CA ILE A 87 -17.74 19.76 -21.50
C ILE A 87 -18.97 19.03 -22.05
N GLU A 88 -19.01 18.75 -23.36
CA GLU A 88 -20.08 17.97 -23.99
C GLU A 88 -20.21 16.58 -23.37
N GLU A 89 -19.08 15.91 -23.14
CA GLU A 89 -19.07 14.58 -22.54
C GLU A 89 -19.50 14.61 -21.08
N MET A 90 -19.10 15.63 -20.33
CA MET A 90 -19.56 15.82 -18.96
C MET A 90 -21.08 15.98 -18.91
N ASP A 91 -21.67 16.76 -19.83
CA ASP A 91 -23.12 16.90 -19.94
C ASP A 91 -23.80 15.56 -20.28
N ARG A 92 -23.21 14.78 -21.19
CA ARG A 92 -23.74 13.45 -21.53
C ARG A 92 -23.68 12.51 -20.33
N CYS A 93 -22.53 12.38 -19.68
CA CYS A 93 -22.31 11.38 -18.64
C CYS A 93 -22.95 11.75 -17.30
N ILE A 94 -22.95 13.03 -16.93
CA ILE A 94 -23.46 13.49 -15.63
C ILE A 94 -24.95 13.82 -15.71
N LEU A 95 -25.37 14.71 -16.61
CA LEU A 95 -26.78 15.12 -16.68
C LEU A 95 -27.69 14.01 -17.21
N LYS A 96 -27.26 13.29 -18.24
CA LYS A 96 -28.07 12.23 -18.87
C LYS A 96 -27.74 10.84 -18.35
N GLY A 97 -26.46 10.56 -18.09
CA GLY A 97 -25.95 9.25 -17.67
C GLY A 97 -25.91 9.02 -16.15
N GLY A 98 -26.13 10.05 -15.33
CA GLY A 98 -26.19 9.92 -13.87
C GLY A 98 -24.86 9.71 -13.15
N MET A 99 -23.71 9.88 -13.84
CA MET A 99 -22.41 9.93 -13.18
C MET A 99 -22.37 11.07 -12.16
N ARG A 100 -21.59 10.91 -11.08
CA ARG A 100 -21.61 11.85 -9.93
C ARG A 100 -20.28 12.51 -9.62
N GLY A 101 -19.30 12.41 -10.51
CA GLY A 101 -17.98 13.02 -10.33
C GLY A 101 -17.24 13.13 -11.65
N VAL A 102 -16.14 13.89 -11.62
CA VAL A 102 -15.18 14.01 -12.72
C VAL A 102 -13.87 13.36 -12.30
N LYS A 103 -13.20 12.64 -13.20
CA LYS A 103 -11.84 12.15 -13.04
C LYS A 103 -10.91 12.85 -14.03
N LEU A 104 -9.79 13.35 -13.53
CA LEU A 104 -8.69 13.90 -14.34
C LEU A 104 -7.39 13.19 -14.00
N TRP A 105 -6.55 12.93 -15.01
CA TRP A 105 -5.30 12.20 -14.87
C TRP A 105 -4.08 13.03 -15.30
N VAL A 106 -3.23 12.52 -16.20
CA VAL A 106 -1.93 13.10 -16.56
C VAL A 106 -1.89 13.68 -17.98
N ALA A 107 -3.04 13.93 -18.61
CA ALA A 107 -3.07 14.57 -19.93
C ALA A 107 -2.61 16.04 -19.87
N CYS A 108 -2.90 16.69 -18.74
CA CYS A 108 -2.65 18.08 -18.48
C CYS A 108 -2.51 18.29 -16.96
N LYS A 109 -1.69 19.26 -16.54
CA LYS A 109 -1.53 19.60 -15.13
C LYS A 109 -2.76 20.32 -14.59
N ALA A 110 -3.01 20.19 -13.29
CA ALA A 110 -4.13 20.85 -12.63
C ALA A 110 -4.08 22.40 -12.72
N SER A 111 -2.86 22.97 -12.76
CA SER A 111 -2.61 24.40 -12.90
C SER A 111 -2.92 24.94 -14.30
N ASP A 112 -3.02 24.10 -15.32
CA ASP A 112 -3.19 24.54 -16.71
C ASP A 112 -4.58 25.21 -16.92
N PRO A 113 -4.64 26.41 -17.53
CA PRO A 113 -5.90 27.11 -17.81
C PRO A 113 -6.90 26.33 -18.67
N LYS A 114 -6.46 25.29 -19.39
CA LYS A 114 -7.35 24.39 -20.14
C LYS A 114 -8.39 23.69 -19.26
N LEU A 115 -8.12 23.50 -17.97
CA LEU A 115 -9.08 22.89 -17.04
C LEU A 115 -10.23 23.82 -16.66
N ASP A 116 -10.10 25.13 -16.90
CA ASP A 116 -11.01 26.13 -16.34
C ASP A 116 -12.46 25.93 -16.75
N GLY A 117 -12.69 25.59 -18.03
CA GLY A 117 -14.03 25.30 -18.55
C GLY A 117 -14.65 24.08 -17.87
N ILE A 118 -13.86 23.02 -17.71
CA ILE A 118 -14.28 21.78 -17.03
C ILE A 118 -14.62 22.07 -15.56
N VAL A 119 -13.81 22.87 -14.87
CA VAL A 119 -14.00 23.18 -13.44
C VAL A 119 -15.24 24.05 -13.22
N ARG A 120 -15.44 25.08 -14.06
CA ARG A 120 -16.67 25.89 -14.00
C ARG A 120 -17.91 25.04 -14.23
N ARG A 121 -17.87 24.15 -15.22
CA ARG A 121 -19.00 23.28 -15.52
C ARG A 121 -19.25 22.24 -14.41
N ALA A 122 -18.21 21.67 -13.83
CA ALA A 122 -18.34 20.79 -12.65
C ALA A 122 -18.96 21.51 -11.45
N MET A 123 -18.65 22.81 -11.24
CA MET A 123 -19.29 23.64 -10.22
C MET A 123 -20.77 23.90 -10.51
N GLU A 124 -21.15 24.17 -11.77
CA GLU A 124 -22.56 24.33 -12.17
C GLU A 124 -23.38 23.06 -11.95
N LEU A 125 -22.77 21.90 -12.23
CA LEU A 125 -23.36 20.58 -12.00
C LEU A 125 -23.26 20.13 -10.52
N ASP A 126 -22.51 20.88 -9.72
CA ASP A 126 -22.25 20.66 -8.30
C ASP A 126 -21.69 19.26 -7.96
N VAL A 127 -20.76 18.79 -8.80
CA VAL A 127 -20.06 17.49 -8.69
C VAL A 127 -18.58 17.65 -8.29
N PRO A 128 -17.99 16.70 -7.55
CA PRO A 128 -16.57 16.70 -7.22
C PRO A 128 -15.66 16.36 -8.41
N ILE A 129 -14.45 16.90 -8.38
CA ILE A 129 -13.36 16.61 -9.31
C ILE A 129 -12.28 15.81 -8.56
N LEU A 130 -12.09 14.56 -8.95
CA LEU A 130 -10.96 13.73 -8.52
C LEU A 130 -9.76 14.00 -9.43
N GLN A 131 -8.84 14.83 -8.95
CA GLN A 131 -7.66 15.27 -9.68
C GLN A 131 -6.45 14.42 -9.29
N HIS A 132 -5.87 13.69 -10.24
CA HIS A 132 -4.62 12.98 -10.00
C HIS A 132 -3.51 13.95 -9.59
N SER A 133 -2.82 13.62 -8.50
CA SER A 133 -1.60 14.28 -8.03
C SER A 133 -0.64 13.23 -7.50
N PHE A 134 0.65 13.46 -7.67
CA PHE A 134 1.70 12.68 -7.03
C PHE A 134 2.93 13.58 -6.86
N ASN A 135 3.67 13.44 -5.77
CA ASN A 135 4.95 14.11 -5.59
C ASN A 135 6.09 13.06 -5.52
N LYS A 136 6.50 12.55 -6.69
CA LYS A 136 7.45 11.42 -6.77
C LYS A 136 8.89 11.89 -6.54
N SER A 137 9.57 11.23 -5.61
CA SER A 137 11.01 11.44 -5.39
C SER A 137 11.87 10.98 -6.57
N THR A 138 11.37 10.05 -7.39
CA THR A 138 12.02 9.57 -8.62
C THR A 138 11.69 10.40 -9.87
N GLY A 139 10.90 11.46 -9.73
CA GLY A 139 10.43 12.30 -10.85
C GLY A 139 9.02 11.95 -11.32
N ASN A 140 8.27 12.97 -11.73
CA ASN A 140 6.90 12.85 -12.22
C ASN A 140 6.87 12.62 -13.74
N LEU A 141 5.74 12.11 -14.24
CA LEU A 141 5.46 12.18 -15.67
C LEU A 141 5.34 13.65 -16.13
N PRO A 142 5.59 13.97 -17.42
CA PRO A 142 5.68 15.36 -17.89
C PRO A 142 4.51 16.27 -17.50
N ASN A 143 3.28 15.74 -17.57
CA ASN A 143 2.03 16.45 -17.30
C ASN A 143 1.33 15.94 -16.03
N GLU A 144 2.03 15.19 -15.18
CA GLU A 144 1.48 14.72 -13.91
C GLU A 144 1.55 15.84 -12.87
N SER A 145 0.37 16.26 -12.41
CA SER A 145 0.23 17.30 -11.39
C SER A 145 0.97 16.94 -10.11
N ARG A 146 1.56 17.96 -9.50
CA ARG A 146 2.03 17.96 -8.12
C ARG A 146 1.01 18.67 -7.23
N PRO A 147 1.15 18.58 -5.89
CA PRO A 147 0.26 19.29 -4.97
C PRO A 147 0.15 20.80 -5.24
N GLU A 148 1.24 21.44 -5.69
CA GLU A 148 1.25 22.87 -5.99
C GLU A 148 0.32 23.21 -7.18
N ASP A 149 0.26 22.32 -8.18
CA ASP A 149 -0.63 22.49 -9.33
C ASP A 149 -2.10 22.40 -8.90
N VAL A 150 -2.41 21.50 -7.94
CA VAL A 150 -3.76 21.35 -7.38
C VAL A 150 -4.11 22.55 -6.50
N ALA A 151 -3.16 23.04 -5.71
CA ALA A 151 -3.33 24.22 -4.87
C ALA A 151 -3.60 25.47 -5.72
N GLU A 152 -2.88 25.64 -6.83
CA GLU A 152 -3.14 26.71 -7.79
C GLU A 152 -4.56 26.63 -8.37
N LEU A 153 -4.99 25.44 -8.83
CA LEU A 153 -6.35 25.23 -9.32
C LEU A 153 -7.39 25.60 -8.26
N ALA A 154 -7.21 25.14 -7.03
CA ALA A 154 -8.13 25.38 -5.93
C ALA A 154 -8.23 26.86 -5.54
N ARG A 155 -7.13 27.62 -5.59
CA ARG A 155 -7.12 29.07 -5.37
C ARG A 155 -7.88 29.83 -6.47
N ARG A 156 -7.78 29.39 -7.73
CA ARG A 156 -8.52 29.99 -8.86
C ARG A 156 -10.02 29.69 -8.79
N PHE A 157 -10.41 28.56 -8.20
CA PHE A 157 -11.81 28.12 -8.08
C PHE A 157 -12.19 27.78 -6.63
N PRO A 158 -12.30 28.76 -5.72
CA PRO A 158 -12.49 28.52 -4.28
C PRO A 158 -13.83 27.85 -3.90
N ARG A 159 -14.77 27.73 -4.86
CA ARG A 159 -16.05 27.04 -4.70
C ARG A 159 -16.07 25.62 -5.28
N ALA A 160 -15.04 25.21 -6.02
CA ALA A 160 -14.97 23.87 -6.62
C ALA A 160 -14.71 22.81 -5.54
N LYS A 161 -15.35 21.66 -5.65
CA LYS A 161 -15.09 20.49 -4.79
C LYS A 161 -13.95 19.67 -5.38
N ILE A 162 -12.73 19.90 -4.93
CA ILE A 162 -11.54 19.24 -5.48
C ILE A 162 -11.10 18.13 -4.52
N VAL A 163 -10.95 16.91 -5.03
CA VAL A 163 -10.33 15.79 -4.32
C VAL A 163 -8.96 15.56 -4.95
N MET A 164 -7.90 15.91 -4.22
CA MET A 164 -6.52 15.63 -4.61
C MET A 164 -6.23 14.15 -4.38
N ALA A 165 -5.89 13.44 -5.45
CA ALA A 165 -5.61 12.03 -5.34
C ALA A 165 -4.30 11.76 -4.61
N HIS A 166 -4.28 10.69 -3.83
CA HIS A 166 -3.10 10.02 -3.29
C HIS A 166 -2.40 10.69 -2.10
N LEU A 167 -2.98 10.68 -0.90
CA LEU A 167 -2.27 11.10 0.33
C LEU A 167 -0.87 10.46 0.40
N HIS A 168 -0.79 9.15 0.22
CA HIS A 168 0.48 8.42 0.32
C HIS A 168 1.41 8.66 -0.87
N GLY A 169 0.92 9.19 -1.99
CA GLY A 169 1.75 9.63 -3.10
C GLY A 169 2.24 11.07 -2.99
N ASN A 170 1.57 11.91 -2.19
CA ASN A 170 1.94 13.31 -2.03
C ASN A 170 2.68 13.60 -0.71
N GLY A 171 2.50 12.75 0.30
CA GLY A 171 3.19 12.82 1.59
C GLY A 171 2.91 14.11 2.38
N TYR A 172 3.80 14.39 3.33
CA TYR A 172 3.68 15.55 4.24
C TYR A 172 3.62 16.89 3.49
N ARG A 173 4.41 17.02 2.40
CA ARG A 173 4.43 18.22 1.56
C ARG A 173 3.09 18.47 0.90
N GLY A 174 2.47 17.42 0.36
CA GLY A 174 1.16 17.57 -0.29
C GLY A 174 0.06 18.02 0.66
N VAL A 175 0.05 17.46 1.87
CA VAL A 175 -0.88 17.89 2.93
C VAL A 175 -0.65 19.36 3.30
N ALA A 176 0.61 19.77 3.48
CA ALA A 176 0.95 21.15 3.82
C ALA A 176 0.54 22.15 2.72
N GLU A 177 0.76 21.80 1.45
CA GLU A 177 0.48 22.68 0.30
C GLU A 177 -1.01 23.04 0.14
N VAL A 178 -1.92 22.20 0.65
CA VAL A 178 -3.37 22.40 0.55
C VAL A 178 -4.03 22.67 1.91
N ALA A 179 -3.25 22.91 2.96
CA ALA A 179 -3.74 23.01 4.33
C ALA A 179 -4.71 24.19 4.53
N ASP A 180 -4.44 25.33 3.91
CA ASP A 180 -5.27 26.54 3.94
C ASP A 180 -6.46 26.49 2.96
N LEU A 181 -6.44 25.57 1.99
CA LEU A 181 -7.44 25.45 0.93
C LEU A 181 -8.63 24.60 1.36
N LYS A 182 -9.65 25.24 1.94
CA LYS A 182 -10.84 24.57 2.51
C LYS A 182 -11.69 23.79 1.48
N ASN A 183 -11.50 24.08 0.19
CA ASN A 183 -12.19 23.42 -0.92
C ASN A 183 -11.43 22.20 -1.47
N VAL A 184 -10.28 21.84 -0.89
CA VAL A 184 -9.51 20.65 -1.23
C VAL A 184 -9.69 19.55 -0.19
N PHE A 185 -10.09 18.38 -0.66
CA PHE A 185 -10.11 17.11 0.04
C PHE A 185 -8.94 16.25 -0.45
N ILE A 186 -8.54 15.23 0.31
CA ILE A 186 -7.50 14.28 -0.09
C ILE A 186 -8.02 12.85 0.06
N ASP A 187 -7.88 11.99 -0.96
CA ASP A 187 -8.08 10.56 -0.77
C ASP A 187 -6.82 9.86 -0.23
N LEU A 188 -7.00 8.77 0.51
CA LEU A 188 -5.90 8.16 1.26
C LEU A 188 -5.02 7.17 0.46
N CYS A 189 -5.27 6.89 -0.83
CA CYS A 189 -4.53 5.85 -1.56
C CYS A 189 -3.20 6.33 -2.16
N GLY A 190 -2.72 5.65 -3.20
CA GLY A 190 -1.56 6.04 -4.02
C GLY A 190 -0.21 5.40 -3.68
N SER A 191 -0.09 4.72 -2.53
CA SER A 191 1.10 3.95 -2.19
C SER A 191 0.81 2.79 -1.23
N ASP A 192 1.86 2.13 -0.77
CA ASP A 192 1.86 1.13 0.30
C ASP A 192 1.19 1.67 1.58
N PRO A 193 0.74 0.79 2.50
CA PRO A 193 0.05 1.18 3.73
C PRO A 193 0.99 1.74 4.81
N GLU A 194 1.78 2.74 4.43
CA GLU A 194 2.71 3.43 5.32
C GLU A 194 2.02 4.07 6.54
N SER A 195 2.51 3.75 7.76
CA SER A 195 1.95 4.27 9.01
C SER A 195 2.22 5.77 9.20
N GLY A 196 1.49 6.47 10.08
CA GLY A 196 1.82 7.83 10.53
C GLY A 196 1.33 8.97 9.62
N LEU A 197 1.11 8.73 8.33
CA LEU A 197 0.69 9.78 7.40
C LEU A 197 -0.81 10.12 7.53
N VAL A 198 -1.64 9.16 7.93
CA VAL A 198 -3.08 9.39 8.13
C VAL A 198 -3.29 10.28 9.36
N GLU A 199 -2.56 9.99 10.44
CA GLU A 199 -2.55 10.78 11.68
C GLU A 199 -2.13 12.22 11.39
N TYR A 200 -1.01 12.42 10.69
CA TYR A 200 -0.54 13.75 10.29
C TYR A 200 -1.59 14.50 9.45
N ALA A 201 -2.23 13.83 8.50
CA ALA A 201 -3.26 14.44 7.67
C ALA A 201 -4.50 14.84 8.48
N VAL A 202 -4.91 14.03 9.46
CA VAL A 202 -6.01 14.36 10.39
C VAL A 202 -5.65 15.56 11.25
N GLU A 203 -4.44 15.59 11.81
CA GLU A 203 -3.93 16.69 12.63
C GLU A 203 -3.93 18.02 11.87
N VAL A 204 -3.43 18.02 10.63
CA VAL A 204 -3.26 19.25 9.85
C VAL A 204 -4.55 19.69 9.13
N LEU A 205 -5.32 18.75 8.57
CA LEU A 205 -6.46 19.08 7.72
C LEU A 205 -7.81 18.95 8.41
N GLY A 206 -7.88 18.16 9.48
CA GLY A 206 -9.10 17.62 10.05
C GLY A 206 -9.64 16.44 9.24
N ALA A 207 -10.22 15.45 9.92
CA ALA A 207 -10.80 14.27 9.28
C ALA A 207 -11.91 14.61 8.25
N ASP A 208 -12.56 15.77 8.35
CA ASP A 208 -13.63 16.20 7.43
C ASP A 208 -13.16 16.43 5.98
N ARG A 209 -11.85 16.56 5.76
CA ARG A 209 -11.24 16.76 4.43
C ARG A 209 -10.54 15.52 3.87
N LEU A 210 -10.66 14.39 4.55
CA LEU A 210 -10.03 13.13 4.15
C LEU A 210 -11.07 12.11 3.68
N ILE A 211 -10.72 11.34 2.65
CA ILE A 211 -11.65 10.40 2.02
C ILE A 211 -10.97 9.06 1.80
N PHE A 212 -11.66 7.97 2.10
CA PHE A 212 -11.20 6.65 1.71
C PHE A 212 -11.28 6.46 0.19
N GLY A 213 -10.16 6.11 -0.41
CA GLY A 213 -10.04 5.58 -1.76
C GLY A 213 -9.06 4.42 -1.73
N SER A 214 -9.20 3.43 -2.61
CA SER A 214 -8.26 2.31 -2.69
C SER A 214 -7.23 2.45 -3.81
N ASP A 215 -7.55 3.11 -4.93
CA ASP A 215 -6.78 3.01 -6.18
C ASP A 215 -6.72 1.57 -6.73
N ALA A 216 -7.77 0.78 -6.47
CA ALA A 216 -7.96 -0.51 -7.12
C ALA A 216 -8.03 -0.31 -8.66
N PRO A 217 -7.54 -1.27 -9.47
CA PRO A 217 -7.09 -2.62 -9.10
C PRO A 217 -5.63 -2.68 -8.61
N GLY A 218 -4.88 -1.58 -8.73
CA GLY A 218 -3.44 -1.54 -8.45
C GLY A 218 -3.11 -1.78 -6.98
N ARG A 219 -4.05 -1.50 -6.08
CA ARG A 219 -3.97 -1.78 -4.65
C ARG A 219 -5.16 -2.63 -4.19
N ASN A 220 -4.98 -3.35 -3.09
CA ASN A 220 -6.07 -4.13 -2.49
C ASN A 220 -6.96 -3.21 -1.63
N PRO A 221 -8.28 -3.11 -1.89
CA PRO A 221 -9.19 -2.28 -1.10
C PRO A 221 -9.17 -2.55 0.41
N SER A 222 -9.06 -3.82 0.81
CA SER A 222 -9.00 -4.21 2.24
C SER A 222 -7.72 -3.72 2.93
N VAL A 223 -6.59 -3.75 2.22
CA VAL A 223 -5.30 -3.24 2.71
C VAL A 223 -5.37 -1.73 2.89
N GLN A 224 -5.91 -1.02 1.90
CA GLN A 224 -6.03 0.44 1.95
C GLN A 224 -7.01 0.89 3.03
N MET A 225 -8.11 0.13 3.24
CA MET A 225 -9.02 0.36 4.36
C MET A 225 -8.33 0.12 5.72
N GLY A 226 -7.40 -0.84 5.78
CA GLY A 226 -6.54 -1.08 6.93
C GLY A 226 -5.74 0.15 7.37
N LYS A 227 -5.41 1.08 6.45
CA LYS A 227 -4.74 2.35 6.82
C LYS A 227 -5.61 3.22 7.71
N VAL A 228 -6.92 3.26 7.45
CA VAL A 228 -7.87 4.06 8.23
C VAL A 228 -8.19 3.35 9.55
N LEU A 229 -8.47 2.05 9.49
CA LEU A 229 -8.87 1.28 10.67
C LEU A 229 -7.71 1.05 11.65
N GLY A 230 -6.47 1.00 11.13
CA GLY A 230 -5.23 0.90 11.89
C GLY A 230 -4.66 2.23 12.37
N ALA A 231 -5.16 3.36 11.87
CA ALA A 231 -4.70 4.67 12.30
C ALA A 231 -5.06 4.97 13.77
N ASP A 232 -4.17 5.70 14.45
CA ASP A 232 -4.35 6.18 15.82
C ASP A 232 -5.18 7.46 15.86
N ILE A 233 -6.44 7.31 15.42
CA ILE A 233 -7.46 8.37 15.36
C ILE A 233 -8.77 7.84 15.94
N SER A 234 -9.70 8.73 16.28
CA SER A 234 -10.97 8.35 16.89
C SER A 234 -11.87 7.56 15.92
N GLU A 235 -12.78 6.75 16.46
CA GLU A 235 -13.73 5.98 15.65
C GLU A 235 -14.69 6.87 14.84
N ASP A 236 -15.01 8.06 15.35
CA ASP A 236 -15.77 9.07 14.60
C ASP A 236 -15.01 9.57 13.37
N GLU A 237 -13.72 9.89 13.53
CA GLU A 237 -12.85 10.31 12.42
C GLU A 237 -12.73 9.22 11.37
N LYS A 238 -12.59 7.95 11.78
CA LYS A 238 -12.60 6.80 10.85
C LYS A 238 -13.92 6.72 10.08
N GLY A 239 -15.06 6.88 10.76
CA GLY A 239 -16.39 6.90 10.13
C GLY A 239 -16.55 8.03 9.11
N ARG A 240 -16.00 9.22 9.41
CA ARG A 240 -15.98 10.34 8.48
C ARG A 240 -15.19 10.06 7.22
N ILE A 241 -13.97 9.54 7.38
CA ILE A 241 -13.05 9.20 6.29
C ILE A 241 -13.63 8.09 5.41
N LEU A 242 -14.12 7.00 6.02
CA LEU A 242 -14.58 5.81 5.31
C LEU A 242 -15.92 6.02 4.60
N ARG A 243 -16.69 7.05 4.95
CA ARG A 243 -17.98 7.30 4.32
C ARG A 243 -18.48 8.74 4.37
N HIS A 244 -18.61 9.37 5.54
CA HIS A 244 -19.45 10.58 5.64
C HIS A 244 -19.00 11.70 4.68
N ASN A 245 -17.69 11.88 4.52
CA ASN A 245 -17.14 12.90 3.63
C ASN A 245 -17.47 12.61 2.16
N ALA A 246 -17.27 11.37 1.70
CA ALA A 246 -17.65 10.92 0.36
C ALA A 246 -19.17 11.06 0.12
N ALA A 247 -19.99 10.61 1.08
CA ALA A 247 -21.44 10.70 0.99
C ALA A 247 -21.93 12.16 0.87
N ARG A 248 -21.32 13.08 1.62
CA ARG A 248 -21.59 14.52 1.53
C ARG A 248 -21.23 15.08 0.16
N LEU A 249 -20.05 14.75 -0.38
CA LEU A 249 -19.64 15.20 -1.71
C LEU A 249 -20.54 14.68 -2.83
N LEU A 250 -21.02 13.44 -2.70
CA LEU A 250 -21.84 12.74 -3.69
C LEU A 250 -23.35 12.95 -3.49
N LYS A 251 -23.76 13.72 -2.47
CA LYS A 251 -25.17 13.96 -2.08
C LYS A 251 -25.94 12.65 -1.88
N LEU A 252 -25.41 11.79 -1.04
CA LEU A 252 -25.99 10.49 -0.67
C LEU A 252 -26.57 10.55 0.75
N ASP A 253 -27.57 9.73 1.04
CA ASP A 253 -28.20 9.68 2.37
C ASP A 253 -27.21 9.09 3.40
N GLY A 254 -26.71 9.95 4.29
CA GLY A 254 -25.68 9.63 5.27
C GLY A 254 -26.20 8.96 6.55
N GLY A 255 -26.85 7.80 6.44
CA GLY A 255 -27.11 6.95 7.61
C GLY A 255 -25.84 6.51 8.37
N ASP A 256 -25.99 5.84 9.50
CA ASP A 256 -24.84 5.40 10.30
C ASP A 256 -23.92 4.43 9.54
N VAL A 257 -22.61 4.53 9.78
CA VAL A 257 -21.60 3.63 9.20
C VAL A 257 -21.41 2.42 10.11
N LYS A 258 -21.68 1.22 9.58
CA LYS A 258 -21.21 -0.02 10.20
C LYS A 258 -19.80 -0.30 9.72
N LEU A 259 -18.82 0.19 10.47
CA LEU A 259 -17.42 -0.14 10.25
C LEU A 259 -17.20 -1.65 10.43
N PRO A 260 -16.30 -2.29 9.65
CA PRO A 260 -15.82 -3.63 9.95
C PRO A 260 -15.15 -3.59 11.34
N ARG A 261 -15.86 -4.03 12.38
CA ARG A 261 -15.35 -3.96 13.76
C ARG A 261 -14.38 -5.11 14.01
N HIS A 262 -13.24 -4.79 14.63
CA HIS A 262 -12.32 -5.72 15.27
C HIS A 262 -11.93 -6.93 14.42
N VAL A 263 -11.40 -6.68 13.21
CA VAL A 263 -10.78 -7.76 12.42
C VAL A 263 -9.45 -8.13 13.09
N ARG A 264 -9.51 -9.24 13.81
CA ARG A 264 -8.37 -9.95 14.41
C ARG A 264 -8.07 -11.16 13.53
N LEU A 265 -6.81 -11.57 13.46
CA LEU A 265 -6.46 -12.84 12.82
C LEU A 265 -7.24 -13.99 13.46
N SER A 266 -7.86 -14.82 12.62
CA SER A 266 -8.68 -15.94 13.07
C SER A 266 -7.85 -17.10 13.62
N TYR A 267 -6.55 -17.12 13.31
CA TYR A 267 -5.61 -18.14 13.77
C TYR A 267 -4.83 -17.67 15.01
N PRO A 268 -4.95 -18.36 16.16
CA PRO A 268 -4.40 -17.88 17.43
C PRO A 268 -2.87 -17.93 17.53
N ASN A 269 -2.20 -18.71 16.67
CA ASN A 269 -0.74 -18.87 16.67
C ASN A 269 -0.08 -18.15 15.48
N ALA A 270 -0.67 -17.04 15.03
CA ALA A 270 -0.14 -16.31 13.88
C ALA A 270 1.25 -15.72 14.16
N VAL A 271 2.19 -15.98 13.26
CA VAL A 271 3.58 -15.52 13.33
C VAL A 271 3.82 -14.47 12.27
N ASP A 272 4.21 -13.28 12.69
CA ASP A 272 4.72 -12.23 11.81
C ASP A 272 6.23 -12.43 11.60
N VAL A 273 6.64 -12.77 10.38
CA VAL A 273 8.07 -13.02 10.07
C VAL A 273 8.84 -11.75 9.70
N ASN A 274 8.18 -10.60 9.57
CA ASN A 274 8.81 -9.38 9.09
C ASN A 274 8.31 -8.14 9.83
N ALA A 275 8.84 -7.90 11.03
CA ALA A 275 8.65 -6.69 11.80
C ALA A 275 9.99 -6.04 12.20
N TYR A 276 9.91 -4.82 12.73
CA TYR A 276 11.04 -4.01 13.17
C TYR A 276 10.71 -3.27 14.47
N LEU A 277 11.74 -2.74 15.13
CA LEU A 277 11.63 -1.86 16.30
C LEU A 277 12.58 -0.66 16.17
N GLY A 278 12.19 0.48 16.74
CA GLY A 278 12.98 1.71 16.79
C GLY A 278 12.36 2.87 16.01
N GLU A 279 13.17 3.92 15.83
CA GLU A 279 12.80 5.14 15.13
C GLU A 279 13.15 5.08 13.65
N TYR A 280 12.36 5.75 12.81
CA TYR A 280 12.68 5.95 11.40
C TYR A 280 13.09 7.42 11.18
N PRO A 281 14.29 7.69 10.63
CA PRO A 281 14.87 9.03 10.64
C PRO A 281 14.14 10.06 9.77
N PHE A 282 13.27 9.62 8.86
CA PHE A 282 12.64 10.51 7.87
C PHE A 282 11.22 10.95 8.22
N ARG A 283 10.55 10.27 9.15
CA ARG A 283 9.20 10.62 9.61
C ARG A 283 8.80 9.85 10.87
N PRO A 284 7.88 10.38 11.68
CA PRO A 284 7.24 9.61 12.74
C PRO A 284 6.55 8.34 12.20
N ILE A 285 6.64 7.28 12.99
CA ILE A 285 5.98 5.98 12.77
C ILE A 285 5.32 5.53 14.09
N LEU A 286 4.32 4.66 13.98
CA LEU A 286 3.60 4.13 15.13
C LEU A 286 4.35 2.96 15.79
N TYR A 287 4.01 2.64 17.05
CA TYR A 287 4.46 1.45 17.79
C TYR A 287 5.96 1.10 17.64
N ARG A 288 6.80 2.03 18.11
CA ARG A 288 8.26 2.04 17.92
C ARG A 288 9.00 1.18 18.94
N SER A 289 8.38 0.93 20.08
CA SER A 289 8.93 0.11 21.16
C SER A 289 8.35 -1.31 21.20
N ALA A 290 9.08 -2.23 21.82
CA ALA A 290 8.63 -3.59 22.06
C ALA A 290 7.27 -3.65 22.78
N GLN A 291 7.02 -2.74 23.73
CA GLN A 291 5.76 -2.67 24.46
C GLN A 291 4.58 -2.35 23.52
N GLU A 292 4.73 -1.29 22.73
CA GLU A 292 3.66 -0.82 21.83
C GLU A 292 3.40 -1.85 20.73
N LEU A 293 4.44 -2.48 20.16
CA LEU A 293 4.30 -3.53 19.18
C LEU A 293 3.52 -4.72 19.76
N VAL A 294 3.85 -5.16 20.98
CA VAL A 294 3.15 -6.25 21.67
C VAL A 294 1.67 -5.92 21.93
N GLU A 295 1.36 -4.67 22.24
CA GLU A 295 -0.02 -4.23 22.40
C GLU A 295 -0.81 -4.34 21.09
N GLN A 296 -0.21 -3.91 19.97
CA GLN A 296 -0.83 -4.09 18.66
C GLN A 296 -0.92 -5.56 18.25
N MET A 297 0.10 -6.38 18.52
CA MET A 297 0.05 -7.83 18.29
C MET A 297 -1.16 -8.46 19.02
N ARG A 298 -1.39 -8.09 20.29
CA ARG A 298 -2.55 -8.56 21.06
C ARG A 298 -3.87 -8.13 20.41
N ARG A 299 -3.96 -6.87 20.00
CA ARG A 299 -5.15 -6.30 19.33
C ARG A 299 -5.49 -7.06 18.06
N TYR A 300 -4.48 -7.43 17.27
CA TYR A 300 -4.64 -8.05 15.96
C TYR A 300 -4.50 -9.58 15.94
N GLY A 301 -4.19 -10.21 17.08
CA GLY A 301 -4.12 -11.67 17.18
C GLY A 301 -2.85 -12.28 16.63
N ILE A 302 -1.75 -11.53 16.66
CA ILE A 302 -0.42 -12.02 16.34
C ILE A 302 0.19 -12.59 17.62
N SER A 303 0.58 -13.86 17.62
CA SER A 303 1.15 -14.52 18.79
C SER A 303 2.66 -14.33 18.91
N GLN A 304 3.34 -14.19 17.78
CA GLN A 304 4.79 -14.05 17.73
C GLN A 304 5.19 -13.11 16.59
N ALA A 305 6.23 -12.30 16.79
CA ALA A 305 6.80 -11.46 15.74
C ALA A 305 8.32 -11.59 15.69
N TRP A 306 8.87 -11.68 14.49
CA TRP A 306 10.31 -11.65 14.21
C TRP A 306 10.72 -10.21 13.96
N VAL A 307 11.56 -9.66 14.84
CA VAL A 307 11.86 -8.22 14.90
C VAL A 307 13.33 -7.94 14.60
N SER A 308 13.59 -6.93 13.76
CA SER A 308 14.91 -6.37 13.49
C SER A 308 15.00 -4.91 13.96
N PRO A 309 16.18 -4.39 14.36
CA PRO A 309 16.29 -2.98 14.73
C PRO A 309 16.32 -2.09 13.49
N ILE A 310 15.49 -1.05 13.44
CA ILE A 310 15.44 -0.10 12.30
C ILE A 310 16.79 0.61 12.13
N ARG A 311 17.42 1.01 13.24
CA ARG A 311 18.71 1.72 13.25
C ARG A 311 19.79 0.96 12.45
N ALA A 312 19.85 -0.36 12.58
CA ALA A 312 20.82 -1.21 11.88
C ALA A 312 20.72 -1.18 10.35
N ILE A 313 19.58 -0.75 9.78
CA ILE A 313 19.43 -0.58 8.33
C ILE A 313 20.39 0.49 7.82
N PHE A 314 20.67 1.51 8.64
CA PHE A 314 21.45 2.69 8.25
C PHE A 314 22.89 2.69 8.79
N GLU A 315 23.27 1.67 9.55
CA GLU A 315 24.61 1.55 10.13
C GLU A 315 25.54 0.72 9.26
N ASP A 316 26.82 1.11 9.23
CA ASP A 316 27.86 0.29 8.63
C ASP A 316 28.06 -1.03 9.41
N ASP A 317 28.16 -0.95 10.75
CA ASP A 317 28.29 -2.09 11.66
C ASP A 317 27.04 -2.21 12.58
N PRO A 318 26.09 -3.11 12.25
CA PRO A 318 24.83 -3.28 12.99
C PRO A 318 24.93 -3.84 14.42
N ARG A 319 26.12 -4.23 14.90
CA ARG A 319 26.25 -5.03 16.14
C ARG A 319 25.71 -4.34 17.38
N GLU A 320 25.89 -3.03 17.51
CA GLU A 320 25.36 -2.27 18.64
C GLU A 320 23.83 -2.32 18.65
N SER A 321 23.19 -1.96 17.53
CA SER A 321 21.74 -2.04 17.36
C SER A 321 21.18 -3.45 17.61
N ASN A 322 21.90 -4.50 17.21
CA ASN A 322 21.49 -5.88 17.48
C ASN A 322 21.50 -6.22 18.98
N ARG A 323 22.50 -5.73 19.74
CA ARG A 323 22.56 -5.92 21.21
C ARG A 323 21.48 -5.12 21.92
N GLU A 324 21.24 -3.88 21.48
CA GLU A 324 20.17 -3.03 22.00
C GLU A 324 18.80 -3.71 21.82
N LEU A 325 18.55 -4.29 20.64
CA LEU A 325 17.34 -5.06 20.38
C LEU A 325 17.17 -6.22 21.38
N LEU A 326 18.21 -7.02 21.59
CA LEU A 326 18.16 -8.15 22.54
C LEU A 326 17.80 -7.69 23.95
N ASN A 327 18.35 -6.56 24.39
CA ASN A 327 18.03 -5.96 25.69
C ASN A 327 16.58 -5.47 25.75
N GLU A 328 16.10 -4.79 24.71
CA GLU A 328 14.74 -4.25 24.64
C GLU A 328 13.68 -5.36 24.71
N ILE A 329 13.89 -6.44 23.96
CA ILE A 329 12.90 -7.51 23.83
C ILE A 329 13.01 -8.59 24.92
N ALA A 330 14.00 -8.53 25.81
CA ALA A 330 14.26 -9.55 26.83
C ALA A 330 13.04 -9.86 27.73
N ARG A 331 12.15 -8.88 27.92
CA ARG A 331 10.91 -9.01 28.71
C ARG A 331 9.68 -9.45 27.89
N TYR A 332 9.84 -9.65 26.59
CA TYR A 332 8.76 -9.90 25.63
C TYR A 332 9.04 -11.20 24.86
N PRO A 333 8.79 -12.38 25.46
CA PRO A 333 9.15 -13.67 24.86
C PRO A 333 8.48 -13.97 23.50
N GLN A 334 7.39 -13.27 23.17
CA GLN A 334 6.70 -13.29 21.88
C GLN A 334 7.45 -12.56 20.76
N LEU A 335 8.43 -11.72 21.10
CA LEU A 335 9.30 -11.07 20.12
C LEU A 335 10.56 -11.92 19.95
N LYS A 336 10.82 -12.35 18.71
CA LYS A 336 12.00 -13.14 18.36
C LYS A 336 13.01 -12.25 17.65
N PRO A 337 14.26 -12.19 18.13
CA PRO A 337 15.27 -11.33 17.51
C PRO A 337 15.65 -11.84 16.13
N VAL A 338 15.78 -10.91 15.18
CA VAL A 338 16.38 -11.12 13.87
C VAL A 338 17.53 -10.13 13.71
N ALA A 339 18.76 -10.62 13.85
CA ALA A 339 19.94 -9.76 13.76
C ALA A 339 20.15 -9.27 12.33
N VAL A 340 20.46 -8.00 12.18
CA VAL A 340 20.89 -7.46 10.88
C VAL A 340 22.39 -7.71 10.73
N ILE A 341 22.81 -8.31 9.62
CA ILE A 341 24.22 -8.59 9.34
C ILE A 341 24.62 -7.91 8.04
N ASN A 342 25.74 -7.18 8.07
CA ASN A 342 26.30 -6.51 6.89
C ASN A 342 27.53 -7.28 6.35
N PRO A 343 27.40 -8.10 5.28
CA PRO A 343 28.53 -8.80 4.68
C PRO A 343 29.53 -7.89 3.96
N ALA A 344 29.23 -6.60 3.74
CA ALA A 344 30.21 -5.66 3.21
C ALA A 344 31.37 -5.44 4.21
N MET A 345 31.11 -5.59 5.51
CA MET A 345 32.10 -5.39 6.56
C MET A 345 33.02 -6.59 6.73
N ALA A 346 34.33 -6.37 6.87
CA ALA A 346 35.31 -7.46 6.99
C ALA A 346 35.13 -8.33 8.25
N ASN A 347 34.49 -7.79 9.29
CA ASN A 347 34.20 -8.47 10.55
C ASN A 347 32.85 -9.21 10.56
N TRP A 348 32.18 -9.37 9.41
CA TRP A 348 30.83 -9.97 9.34
C TRP A 348 30.75 -11.36 10.01
N ARG A 349 31.81 -12.19 9.92
CA ARG A 349 31.85 -13.52 10.58
C ARG A 349 31.73 -13.40 12.09
N SER A 350 32.49 -12.47 12.68
CA SER A 350 32.43 -12.22 14.12
C SER A 350 31.05 -11.72 14.55
N ALA A 351 30.43 -10.85 13.75
CA ALA A 351 29.06 -10.38 13.98
C ALA A 351 28.04 -11.53 13.89
N PHE A 352 28.17 -12.41 12.89
CA PHE A 352 27.32 -13.57 12.71
C PHE A 352 27.46 -14.57 13.87
N GLU A 353 28.68 -14.91 14.26
CA GLU A 353 28.94 -15.78 15.42
C GLU A 353 28.39 -15.21 16.72
N GLU A 354 28.48 -13.89 16.92
CA GLU A 354 27.90 -13.23 18.08
C GLU A 354 26.37 -13.36 18.11
N ALA A 355 25.70 -13.18 16.96
CA ALA A 355 24.26 -13.41 16.84
C ALA A 355 23.90 -14.86 17.21
N VAL A 356 24.61 -15.84 16.64
CA VAL A 356 24.38 -17.27 16.93
C VAL A 356 24.59 -17.59 18.42
N ARG A 357 25.68 -17.11 19.03
CA ARG A 357 25.95 -17.29 20.47
C ARG A 357 24.87 -16.66 21.36
N SER A 358 24.19 -15.63 20.86
CA SER A 358 23.08 -14.96 21.56
C SER A 358 21.73 -15.66 21.37
N GLY A 359 21.69 -16.83 20.73
CA GLY A 359 20.47 -17.62 20.53
C GLY A 359 19.58 -17.11 19.38
N ILE A 360 20.15 -16.34 18.44
CA ILE A 360 19.43 -15.83 17.29
C ILE A 360 19.31 -16.92 16.21
N HIS A 361 18.08 -17.19 15.76
CA HIS A 361 17.77 -18.22 14.78
C HIS A 361 17.47 -17.68 13.37
N ALA A 362 17.42 -16.36 13.21
CA ALA A 362 17.24 -15.70 11.92
C ALA A 362 18.08 -14.43 11.81
N ILE A 363 18.61 -14.15 10.62
CA ILE A 363 19.30 -12.90 10.29
C ILE A 363 18.60 -12.17 9.15
N LYS A 364 18.79 -10.86 9.06
CA LYS A 364 18.25 -10.01 7.99
C LYS A 364 19.36 -9.27 7.26
N LEU A 365 19.21 -9.22 5.94
CA LEU A 365 20.12 -8.62 5.00
C LEU A 365 19.44 -7.44 4.28
N HIS A 366 20.17 -6.35 4.12
CA HIS A 366 19.73 -5.15 3.39
C HIS A 366 20.74 -4.77 2.29
N PRO A 367 20.83 -5.54 1.17
CA PRO A 367 21.86 -5.34 0.15
C PRO A 367 21.93 -3.92 -0.42
N ASN A 368 20.76 -3.30 -0.63
CA ASN A 368 20.64 -1.94 -1.15
C ASN A 368 21.06 -0.85 -0.16
N TYR A 369 20.72 -0.99 1.14
CA TYR A 369 21.11 -0.01 2.17
C TYR A 369 22.59 -0.15 2.56
N HIS A 370 23.08 -1.39 2.67
CA HIS A 370 24.48 -1.70 3.01
C HIS A 370 25.42 -1.77 1.80
N ARG A 371 24.90 -1.44 0.60
CA ARG A 371 25.66 -1.24 -0.64
C ARG A 371 26.56 -2.41 -1.05
N TYR A 372 26.00 -3.63 -1.06
CA TYR A 372 26.70 -4.81 -1.57
C TYR A 372 25.83 -5.64 -2.53
N SER A 373 26.49 -6.45 -3.38
CA SER A 373 25.80 -7.43 -4.23
C SER A 373 25.66 -8.76 -3.51
N LEU A 374 24.50 -9.41 -3.67
CA LEU A 374 24.27 -10.77 -3.16
C LEU A 374 25.16 -11.81 -3.84
N SER A 375 25.73 -11.51 -5.00
CA SER A 375 26.73 -12.34 -5.69
C SER A 375 28.16 -12.14 -5.20
N SER A 376 28.39 -11.24 -4.23
CA SER A 376 29.73 -11.06 -3.66
C SER A 376 30.17 -12.27 -2.82
N SER A 377 31.48 -12.56 -2.81
CA SER A 377 32.03 -13.71 -2.07
C SER A 377 31.62 -13.72 -0.60
N ARG A 378 31.65 -12.56 0.06
CA ARG A 378 31.24 -12.42 1.47
C ARG A 378 29.76 -12.71 1.69
N ALA A 379 28.88 -12.26 0.78
CA ALA A 379 27.45 -12.55 0.87
C ALA A 379 27.19 -14.05 0.69
N SER A 380 27.80 -14.67 -0.32
CA SER A 380 27.69 -16.13 -0.55
C SER A 380 28.25 -16.95 0.61
N GLU A 381 29.38 -16.53 1.20
CA GLU A 381 29.95 -17.18 2.37
C GLU A 381 29.04 -17.08 3.59
N LEU A 382 28.46 -15.90 3.86
CA LEU A 382 27.50 -15.68 4.95
C LEU A 382 26.25 -16.54 4.78
N LEU A 383 25.69 -16.60 3.56
CA LEU A 383 24.52 -17.45 3.30
C LEU A 383 24.83 -18.93 3.57
N ASN A 384 25.99 -19.41 3.14
CA ASN A 384 26.41 -20.79 3.39
C ASN A 384 26.70 -21.07 4.87
N GLU A 385 27.27 -20.11 5.62
CA GLU A 385 27.44 -20.22 7.06
C GLU A 385 26.10 -20.25 7.81
N ALA A 386 25.15 -19.40 7.42
CA ALA A 386 23.80 -19.42 7.97
C ALA A 386 23.14 -20.78 7.75
N GLY A 387 23.25 -21.35 6.53
CA GLY A 387 22.75 -22.69 6.23
C GLY A 387 23.39 -23.79 7.08
N ARG A 388 24.71 -23.73 7.31
CA ARG A 388 25.41 -24.69 8.19
C ARG A 388 24.99 -24.57 9.67
N ALA A 389 24.71 -23.35 10.13
CA ALA A 389 24.28 -23.08 11.49
C ALA A 389 22.77 -23.27 11.70
N GLY A 390 22.00 -23.62 10.65
CA GLY A 390 20.55 -23.72 10.71
C GLY A 390 19.84 -22.37 10.89
N VAL A 391 20.51 -21.26 10.61
CA VAL A 391 19.96 -19.90 10.73
C VAL A 391 19.17 -19.54 9.46
N VAL A 392 17.95 -19.05 9.64
CA VAL A 392 17.11 -18.53 8.54
C VAL A 392 17.64 -17.17 8.08
N VAL A 393 17.63 -16.91 6.77
CA VAL A 393 18.04 -15.61 6.22
C VAL A 393 16.85 -14.89 5.61
N ILE A 394 16.61 -13.65 6.02
CA ILE A 394 15.66 -12.74 5.38
C ILE A 394 16.43 -11.79 4.49
N ILE A 395 16.18 -11.82 3.18
CA ILE A 395 16.73 -10.85 2.23
C ILE A 395 15.65 -9.79 2.02
N GLN A 396 15.80 -8.63 2.67
CA GLN A 396 14.82 -7.55 2.54
C GLN A 396 15.10 -6.76 1.26
N LEU A 397 14.16 -6.80 0.31
CA LEU A 397 14.36 -6.14 -0.99
C LEU A 397 14.20 -4.62 -0.92
N ARG A 398 13.36 -4.14 0.00
CA ARG A 398 12.97 -2.72 0.14
C ARG A 398 12.41 -2.40 1.51
N ILE A 399 12.41 -1.13 1.89
CA ILE A 399 11.76 -0.63 3.12
C ILE A 399 10.53 0.22 2.79
N GLN A 400 10.58 0.95 1.68
CA GLN A 400 9.55 1.90 1.27
C GLN A 400 9.57 2.01 -0.26
N ASP A 401 8.41 2.29 -0.87
CA ASP A 401 8.32 2.65 -2.28
C ASP A 401 9.26 3.83 -2.61
N GLU A 402 10.18 3.63 -3.56
CA GLU A 402 11.16 4.63 -4.00
C GLU A 402 10.54 5.98 -4.39
N ARG A 403 9.28 5.97 -4.85
CA ARG A 403 8.56 7.16 -5.28
C ARG A 403 8.17 8.04 -4.08
N THR A 404 8.06 7.47 -2.88
CA THR A 404 7.57 8.15 -1.66
C THR A 404 8.66 8.34 -0.61
N GLN A 405 9.89 7.88 -0.88
CA GLN A 405 11.05 8.06 -0.01
C GLN A 405 11.44 9.52 0.15
N ASN A 406 12.16 9.84 1.23
CA ASN A 406 12.71 11.18 1.44
C ASN A 406 13.69 11.54 0.30
N PRO A 407 13.55 12.71 -0.35
CA PRO A 407 14.39 13.09 -1.48
C PRO A 407 15.88 13.25 -1.12
N ALA A 408 16.22 13.42 0.17
CA ALA A 408 17.61 13.43 0.62
C ALA A 408 18.28 12.05 0.60
N MET A 409 17.49 10.97 0.60
CA MET A 409 18.01 9.60 0.56
C MET A 409 17.04 8.67 -0.16
N ILE A 410 17.30 8.47 -1.44
CA ILE A 410 16.57 7.52 -2.28
C ILE A 410 17.43 6.25 -2.43
N VAL A 411 16.94 5.15 -1.88
CA VAL A 411 17.57 3.83 -1.96
C VAL A 411 16.70 2.96 -2.87
N GLY A 412 17.26 2.58 -4.01
CA GLY A 412 16.59 1.70 -4.97
C GLY A 412 16.35 0.31 -4.40
N ASP A 413 15.41 -0.41 -5.00
CA ASP A 413 15.11 -1.80 -4.63
C ASP A 413 16.32 -2.72 -4.84
N SER A 414 16.46 -3.74 -4.00
CA SER A 414 17.43 -4.82 -4.25
C SER A 414 16.98 -5.65 -5.45
N ASP A 415 17.93 -6.08 -6.28
CA ASP A 415 17.66 -6.90 -7.45
C ASP A 415 17.17 -8.29 -7.05
N VAL A 416 15.90 -8.56 -7.37
CA VAL A 416 15.26 -9.84 -7.04
C VAL A 416 15.87 -11.01 -7.81
N ASP A 417 16.45 -10.80 -9.00
CA ASP A 417 17.10 -11.88 -9.76
C ASP A 417 18.40 -12.31 -9.07
N GLN A 418 19.20 -11.36 -8.55
CA GLN A 418 20.35 -11.66 -7.70
C GLN A 418 19.96 -12.41 -6.42
N ALA A 419 18.80 -12.10 -5.84
CA ALA A 419 18.29 -12.85 -4.70
C ALA A 419 17.94 -14.31 -5.07
N ILE A 420 17.34 -14.52 -6.24
CA ILE A 420 17.07 -15.88 -6.75
C ILE A 420 18.36 -16.65 -7.03
N ASP A 421 19.38 -16.01 -7.59
CA ASP A 421 20.67 -16.67 -7.82
C ASP A 421 21.37 -17.02 -6.51
N ALA A 422 21.35 -16.12 -5.52
CA ALA A 422 21.85 -16.40 -4.17
C ALA A 422 21.16 -17.59 -3.49
N VAL A 423 19.86 -17.78 -3.73
CA VAL A 423 19.10 -18.95 -3.25
C VAL A 423 19.61 -20.25 -3.87
N LYS A 424 19.92 -20.24 -5.17
CA LYS A 424 20.47 -21.42 -5.88
C LYS A 424 21.87 -21.78 -5.38
N ASP A 425 22.68 -20.77 -5.10
CA ASP A 425 24.06 -20.93 -4.62
C ASP A 425 24.16 -21.37 -3.16
N ALA A 426 23.07 -21.22 -2.39
CA ALA A 426 22.98 -21.61 -0.98
C ALA A 426 21.80 -22.59 -0.72
N PRO A 427 21.79 -23.80 -1.33
CA PRO A 427 20.64 -24.71 -1.32
C PRO A 427 20.29 -25.28 0.07
N ARG A 428 21.21 -25.18 1.03
CA ARG A 428 20.98 -25.60 2.43
C ARG A 428 20.42 -24.48 3.31
N THR A 429 20.38 -23.25 2.81
CA THR A 429 19.99 -22.07 3.58
C THR A 429 18.53 -21.77 3.34
N ARG A 430 17.75 -21.70 4.42
CA ARG A 430 16.34 -21.29 4.36
C ARG A 430 16.26 -19.78 4.19
N ILE A 431 15.65 -19.32 3.11
CA ILE A 431 15.63 -17.92 2.70
C ILE A 431 14.19 -17.42 2.58
N ILE A 432 13.92 -16.27 3.18
CA ILE A 432 12.69 -15.50 3.02
C ILE A 432 13.02 -14.24 2.22
N LEU A 433 12.34 -14.01 1.10
CA LEU A 433 12.41 -12.72 0.40
C LEU A 433 11.41 -11.76 1.01
N GLY A 434 11.95 -10.69 1.59
CA GLY A 434 11.19 -9.66 2.26
C GLY A 434 10.68 -8.59 1.31
N GLY A 435 9.38 -8.30 1.35
CA GLY A 435 8.78 -7.17 0.64
C GLY A 435 8.71 -7.30 -0.88
N VAL A 436 8.46 -8.49 -1.43
CA VAL A 436 8.27 -8.75 -2.87
C VAL A 436 7.05 -8.00 -3.42
N LYS A 437 7.18 -7.35 -4.59
CA LYS A 437 6.08 -6.67 -5.30
C LYS A 437 5.33 -7.67 -6.20
N TRP A 438 4.08 -7.36 -6.53
CA TRP A 438 3.26 -8.22 -7.41
C TRP A 438 3.93 -8.54 -8.76
N SER A 439 4.49 -7.52 -9.43
CA SER A 439 5.18 -7.69 -10.72
C SER A 439 6.39 -8.62 -10.63
N GLU A 440 7.11 -8.60 -9.51
CA GLU A 440 8.25 -9.46 -9.26
C GLU A 440 7.81 -10.89 -8.97
N LEU A 441 6.77 -11.07 -8.14
CA LEU A 441 6.18 -12.39 -7.89
C LEU A 441 5.79 -13.07 -9.20
N VAL A 442 5.15 -12.35 -10.12
CA VAL A 442 4.77 -12.89 -11.43
C VAL A 442 5.99 -13.45 -12.17
N ARG A 443 7.12 -12.75 -12.10
CA ARG A 443 8.36 -13.13 -12.76
C ARG A 443 9.08 -14.30 -12.08
N ILE A 444 9.15 -14.31 -10.74
CA ILE A 444 9.96 -15.27 -9.97
C ILE A 444 9.16 -16.48 -9.45
N ALA A 445 7.85 -16.54 -9.68
CA ALA A 445 7.01 -17.65 -9.22
C ALA A 445 7.52 -19.06 -9.60
N PRO A 446 8.06 -19.31 -10.83
CA PRO A 446 8.65 -20.60 -11.15
C PRO A 446 9.81 -20.99 -10.23
N ALA A 447 10.69 -20.03 -9.89
CA ALA A 447 11.83 -20.27 -9.01
C ALA A 447 11.39 -20.53 -7.56
N ILE A 448 10.35 -19.84 -7.07
CA ILE A 448 9.77 -20.10 -5.74
C ILE A 448 9.21 -21.53 -5.67
N ARG A 449 8.47 -21.97 -6.68
CA ARG A 449 7.90 -23.33 -6.73
C ARG A 449 8.98 -24.42 -6.73
N SER A 450 10.06 -24.23 -7.47
CA SER A 450 11.11 -25.24 -7.61
C SER A 450 12.11 -25.26 -6.45
N SER A 451 12.16 -24.20 -5.64
CA SER A 451 13.14 -24.07 -4.56
C SER A 451 12.56 -24.50 -3.22
N PRO A 452 12.97 -25.63 -2.62
CA PRO A 452 12.43 -26.10 -1.35
C PRO A 452 12.77 -25.17 -0.18
N ASN A 453 13.85 -24.39 -0.30
CA ASN A 453 14.41 -23.52 0.73
C ASN A 453 14.06 -22.02 0.55
N LEU A 454 13.08 -21.69 -0.29
CA LEU A 454 12.68 -20.30 -0.58
C LEU A 454 11.22 -20.05 -0.19
N TRP A 455 10.99 -18.92 0.49
CA TRP A 455 9.69 -18.36 0.84
C TRP A 455 9.65 -16.86 0.57
N ILE A 456 8.45 -16.28 0.55
CA ILE A 456 8.25 -14.83 0.50
C ILE A 456 7.29 -14.37 1.58
N ASP A 457 7.46 -13.16 2.09
CA ASP A 457 6.44 -12.53 2.94
C ASP A 457 5.42 -11.73 2.11
N ILE A 458 4.21 -11.54 2.64
CA ILE A 458 3.08 -10.91 1.91
C ILE A 458 2.98 -9.38 2.04
N SER A 459 3.86 -8.72 2.78
CA SER A 459 3.72 -7.30 3.18
C SER A 459 3.53 -6.37 1.99
N SER A 460 4.37 -6.49 0.96
CA SER A 460 4.37 -5.63 -0.24
C SER A 460 3.64 -6.22 -1.46
N LEU A 461 2.98 -7.36 -1.29
CA LEU A 461 2.12 -7.90 -2.35
C LEU A 461 0.85 -7.06 -2.41
N GLU A 462 0.71 -6.22 -3.43
CA GLU A 462 -0.42 -5.31 -3.59
C GLU A 462 -1.02 -5.46 -4.98
N ARG A 463 -2.28 -5.89 -5.01
CA ARG A 463 -3.21 -5.93 -6.14
C ARG A 463 -4.56 -6.42 -5.62
N VAL A 464 -5.67 -6.15 -6.29
CA VAL A 464 -6.91 -6.89 -6.03
C VAL A 464 -6.70 -8.40 -6.20
N ASP A 465 -7.15 -9.18 -5.21
CA ASP A 465 -7.08 -10.67 -5.16
C ASP A 465 -5.67 -11.27 -5.20
N GLU A 466 -4.65 -10.48 -4.88
CA GLU A 466 -3.25 -10.86 -4.85
C GLU A 466 -2.97 -12.13 -4.05
N LEU A 467 -3.56 -12.31 -2.87
CA LEU A 467 -3.22 -13.46 -2.02
C LEU A 467 -3.73 -14.78 -2.60
N ARG A 468 -4.93 -14.76 -3.21
CA ARG A 468 -5.51 -15.92 -3.89
C ARG A 468 -4.67 -16.31 -5.10
N GLU A 469 -4.32 -15.32 -5.92
CA GLU A 469 -3.55 -15.57 -7.13
C GLU A 469 -2.10 -15.96 -6.80
N ALA A 470 -1.46 -15.34 -5.81
CA ALA A 470 -0.16 -15.75 -5.30
C ALA A 470 -0.16 -17.21 -4.84
N ALA A 471 -1.16 -17.62 -4.03
CA ALA A 471 -1.27 -19.01 -3.56
C ALA A 471 -1.48 -20.00 -4.71
N LYS A 472 -2.16 -19.61 -5.80
CA LYS A 472 -2.23 -20.45 -7.02
C LYS A 472 -0.90 -20.52 -7.76
N MET A 473 -0.16 -19.43 -7.78
CA MET A 473 1.10 -19.31 -8.51
C MET A 473 2.25 -20.04 -7.81
N VAL A 474 2.35 -19.99 -6.49
CA VAL A 474 3.52 -20.54 -5.76
C VAL A 474 3.20 -21.58 -4.70
N GLY A 475 1.92 -21.79 -4.37
CA GLY A 475 1.52 -22.57 -3.19
C GLY A 475 1.43 -21.69 -1.94
N SER A 476 0.43 -21.93 -1.08
CA SER A 476 0.24 -21.17 0.16
C SER A 476 1.32 -21.45 1.19
N GLU A 477 1.95 -22.62 1.15
CA GLU A 477 3.08 -23.02 1.97
C GLU A 477 4.37 -22.21 1.69
N LYS A 478 4.40 -21.47 0.57
CA LYS A 478 5.51 -20.57 0.17
C LYS A 478 5.30 -19.11 0.56
N LEU A 479 4.13 -18.79 1.11
CA LEU A 479 3.73 -17.45 1.50
C LEU A 479 3.72 -17.34 3.02
N LEU A 480 4.31 -16.28 3.56
CA LEU A 480 4.43 -16.07 5.00
C LEU A 480 3.77 -14.74 5.39
N PHE A 481 3.10 -14.74 6.54
CA PHE A 481 2.57 -13.51 7.11
C PHE A 481 3.69 -12.57 7.56
N GLY A 482 3.72 -11.38 6.97
CA GLY A 482 4.65 -10.31 7.31
C GLY A 482 3.91 -8.98 7.36
N THR A 483 4.02 -8.24 8.47
CA THR A 483 3.34 -6.95 8.60
C THR A 483 4.15 -5.79 8.06
N HIS A 484 5.48 -5.91 8.06
CA HIS A 484 6.42 -4.81 7.84
C HIS A 484 6.23 -3.66 8.86
N ALA A 485 5.67 -3.96 10.04
CA ALA A 485 5.57 -3.04 11.15
C ALA A 485 6.97 -2.55 11.57
N PRO A 486 7.15 -1.27 11.94
CA PRO A 486 6.17 -0.18 11.97
C PRO A 486 6.11 0.65 10.69
N PHE A 487 6.83 0.29 9.63
CA PHE A 487 6.77 1.02 8.36
C PHE A 487 5.35 1.04 7.81
N TYR A 488 4.64 -0.09 7.91
CA TYR A 488 3.24 -0.24 7.50
C TYR A 488 2.28 -0.45 8.69
N TYR A 489 1.00 -0.09 8.50
CA TYR A 489 -0.07 -0.42 9.45
C TYR A 489 -0.25 -1.93 9.58
N ILE A 490 -0.18 -2.46 10.82
CA ILE A 490 -0.44 -3.89 11.09
C ILE A 490 -1.84 -4.31 10.61
N ALA A 491 -2.83 -3.43 10.79
CA ALA A 491 -4.19 -3.64 10.29
C ALA A 491 -4.23 -4.00 8.81
N SER A 492 -3.43 -3.34 7.96
CA SER A 492 -3.44 -3.60 6.53
C SER A 492 -3.02 -5.03 6.17
N ALA A 493 -2.01 -5.59 6.85
CA ALA A 493 -1.62 -6.99 6.66
C ALA A 493 -2.69 -7.97 7.19
N VAL A 494 -3.33 -7.64 8.31
CA VAL A 494 -4.41 -8.47 8.89
C VAL A 494 -5.62 -8.52 7.95
N PHE A 495 -6.04 -7.36 7.43
CA PHE A 495 -7.14 -7.26 6.47
C PHE A 495 -6.82 -7.97 5.16
N LYS A 496 -5.57 -7.88 4.67
CA LYS A 496 -5.09 -8.63 3.50
C LYS A 496 -5.42 -10.12 3.61
N VAL A 497 -5.20 -10.70 4.78
CA VAL A 497 -5.41 -12.13 5.02
C VAL A 497 -6.88 -12.45 5.31
N GLU A 498 -7.52 -11.73 6.22
CA GLU A 498 -8.88 -12.05 6.67
C GLU A 498 -9.95 -11.79 5.60
N MET A 499 -9.74 -10.79 4.73
CA MET A 499 -10.66 -10.45 3.64
C MET A 499 -10.30 -11.16 2.32
N SER A 500 -9.24 -11.98 2.31
CA SER A 500 -8.83 -12.70 1.11
C SER A 500 -9.80 -13.82 0.74
N ASN A 501 -9.89 -14.07 -0.58
CA ASN A 501 -10.67 -15.17 -1.13
C ASN A 501 -9.86 -16.47 -1.20
N ILE A 502 -9.36 -16.93 -0.05
CA ILE A 502 -8.67 -18.22 0.12
C ILE A 502 -9.37 -19.05 1.20
N SER A 503 -9.18 -20.37 1.19
CA SER A 503 -9.74 -21.24 2.23
C SER A 503 -9.06 -21.05 3.58
N GLU A 504 -9.74 -21.41 4.66
CA GLU A 504 -9.17 -21.36 6.02
C GLU A 504 -7.88 -22.19 6.17
N ALA A 505 -7.79 -23.32 5.47
CA ALA A 505 -6.58 -24.15 5.46
C ALA A 505 -5.38 -23.38 4.89
N LYS A 506 -5.54 -22.75 3.73
CA LYS A 506 -4.49 -21.92 3.10
C LYS A 506 -4.15 -20.70 3.95
N ARG A 507 -5.15 -20.08 4.57
CA ARG A 507 -4.96 -18.98 5.52
C ARG A 507 -4.08 -19.42 6.69
N ARG A 508 -4.34 -20.60 7.25
CA ARG A 508 -3.55 -21.16 8.35
C ARG A 508 -2.10 -21.40 7.96
N GLU A 509 -1.84 -21.97 6.78
CA GLU A 509 -0.48 -22.20 6.28
C GLU A 509 0.32 -20.88 6.23
N ILE A 510 -0.29 -19.80 5.75
CA ILE A 510 0.34 -18.47 5.67
C ILE A 510 0.62 -17.90 7.06
N LEU A 511 -0.29 -18.11 8.02
CA LEU A 511 -0.21 -17.53 9.36
C LEU A 511 0.68 -18.33 10.33
N ALA A 512 0.80 -19.65 10.19
CA ALA A 512 1.46 -20.49 11.18
C ALA A 512 3.00 -20.39 11.17
N SER A 513 3.59 -19.94 10.06
CA SER A 513 5.04 -19.93 9.82
C SER A 513 5.69 -21.27 10.21
N GLU A 514 5.33 -22.34 9.50
CA GLU A 514 5.93 -23.67 9.67
C GLU A 514 7.32 -23.75 9.02
N ILE A 515 8.15 -22.72 9.17
CA ILE A 515 9.58 -22.81 8.83
C ILE A 515 10.26 -23.57 9.97
N ALA A 516 9.97 -24.87 10.07
CA ALA A 516 10.45 -25.73 11.14
C ALA A 516 12.00 -25.64 11.22
N PRO A 517 12.59 -25.28 12.38
CA PRO A 517 14.00 -25.50 12.61
C PRO A 517 14.24 -27.02 12.63
N TYR A 518 15.09 -27.51 11.72
CA TYR A 518 15.64 -28.86 11.81
C TYR A 518 16.64 -28.94 12.95
#